data_AF-A0A6J6T8A2-F1
#
_entry.id   AF-A0A6J6T8A2-F1
#
_cell.length_a   1.000
_cell.length_b   1.000
_cell.length_c   1.000
_cell.angle_alpha   90.00
_cell.angle_beta   90.00
_cell.angle_gamma   90.00
#
_symmetry.space_group_name_H-M   'P 1'
#
loop_
_entity.id
_entity.type
_entity.pdbx_description
1 polymer ?
#
loop_
_entity_poly.entity_id
_entity_poly.type
_entity_poly.pdbx_seq_one_letter_code
_entity_poly.pdbx_strand_id
1 'polypeptide(L)'
;MSEESTRRAQGLSAYASQLGMSESEVEEYFVATFGRVFAEEAFQATGGAAWGDGPLSLRERSLIVIAILSTLGGVEQRLVGHVRWAIDHGATADEVRSTMTMVANYAGFARASIGMEVANRELERLEGSDDGVETTWRERW
;
A
#
# COMPACT_ATOMS: atom_id res chain seq x y z
N MET A 1 -29.49 -0.91 -2.45
CA MET A 1 -28.36 -1.68 -1.87
C MET A 1 -28.26 -1.28 -0.41
N SER A 2 -28.04 -2.22 0.51
CA SER A 2 -27.86 -1.90 1.94
C SER A 2 -26.51 -1.21 2.17
N GLU A 3 -26.41 -0.41 3.22
CA GLU A 3 -25.17 0.28 3.62
C GLU A 3 -24.00 -0.69 3.85
N GLU A 4 -24.29 -1.86 4.43
CA GLU A 4 -23.37 -2.99 4.62
C GLU A 4 -22.88 -3.60 3.28
N SER A 5 -23.78 -3.69 2.28
CA SER A 5 -23.42 -4.15 0.93
C SER A 5 -22.53 -3.14 0.20
N THR A 6 -22.67 -1.85 0.47
CA THR A 6 -21.82 -0.79 -0.11
C THR A 6 -20.43 -0.82 0.50
N ARG A 7 -20.31 -1.00 1.82
CA ARG A 7 -19.05 -1.04 2.54
C ARG A 7 -18.15 -2.17 2.03
N ARG A 8 -18.67 -3.40 1.98
CA ARG A 8 -17.96 -4.56 1.44
C ARG A 8 -17.40 -4.31 0.04
N ALA A 9 -18.25 -3.80 -0.86
CA ALA A 9 -17.87 -3.54 -2.25
C ALA A 9 -16.75 -2.50 -2.34
N GLN A 10 -16.82 -1.42 -1.56
CA GLN A 10 -15.74 -0.41 -1.49
C GLN A 10 -14.42 -1.01 -1.00
N GLY A 11 -14.45 -1.88 0.00
CA GLY A 11 -13.23 -2.54 0.50
C GLY A 11 -12.63 -3.50 -0.53
N LEU A 12 -13.47 -4.25 -1.24
CA LEU A 12 -13.01 -5.12 -2.33
C LEU A 12 -12.37 -4.31 -3.46
N SER A 13 -13.00 -3.19 -3.83
CA SER A 13 -12.48 -2.25 -4.84
C SER A 13 -11.15 -1.62 -4.42
N ALA A 14 -11.00 -1.27 -3.13
CA ALA A 14 -9.76 -0.74 -2.59
C ALA A 14 -8.60 -1.75 -2.69
N TYR A 15 -8.85 -3.02 -2.33
CA TYR A 15 -7.84 -4.08 -2.50
C TYR A 15 -7.55 -4.38 -3.97
N ALA A 16 -8.55 -4.36 -4.84
CA ALA A 16 -8.38 -4.53 -6.28
C ALA A 16 -7.45 -3.46 -6.86
N SER A 17 -7.69 -2.20 -6.50
CA SER A 17 -6.80 -1.08 -6.83
C SER A 17 -5.39 -1.28 -6.27
N GLN A 18 -5.28 -1.63 -4.99
CA GLN A 18 -3.98 -1.80 -4.33
C GLN A 18 -3.15 -2.91 -4.98
N LEU A 19 -3.75 -4.05 -5.29
CA LEU A 19 -3.07 -5.24 -5.78
C LEU A 19 -2.91 -5.24 -7.30
N GLY A 20 -3.66 -4.41 -8.04
CA GLY A 20 -3.69 -4.44 -9.49
C GLY A 20 -4.38 -5.70 -10.03
N MET A 21 -5.44 -6.14 -9.35
CA MET A 21 -6.21 -7.34 -9.64
C MET A 21 -7.68 -6.97 -9.88
N SER A 22 -8.45 -7.82 -10.54
CA SER A 22 -9.91 -7.70 -10.54
C SER A 22 -10.48 -8.00 -9.14
N GLU A 23 -11.67 -7.47 -8.85
CA GLU A 23 -12.36 -7.72 -7.57
C GLU A 23 -12.60 -9.22 -7.30
N SER A 24 -12.90 -10.00 -8.34
CA SER A 24 -13.04 -11.46 -8.23
C SER A 24 -11.72 -12.14 -7.90
N GLU A 25 -10.61 -11.74 -8.52
CA GLU A 25 -9.28 -12.31 -8.23
C GLU A 25 -8.84 -11.99 -6.80
N VAL A 26 -9.14 -10.78 -6.30
CA VAL A 26 -8.90 -10.41 -4.90
C VAL A 26 -9.71 -11.30 -3.96
N GLU A 27 -11.01 -11.48 -4.22
CA GLU A 27 -11.84 -12.34 -3.37
C GLU A 27 -11.32 -13.77 -3.32
N GLU A 28 -11.00 -14.36 -4.48
CA GLU A 28 -10.42 -15.69 -4.58
C GLU A 28 -9.08 -15.79 -3.83
N TYR A 29 -8.17 -14.84 -4.05
CA TYR A 29 -6.86 -14.79 -3.40
C TYR A 29 -6.97 -14.69 -1.88
N PHE A 30 -7.81 -13.81 -1.34
CA PHE A 30 -7.98 -13.65 0.11
C PHE A 30 -8.61 -14.88 0.74
N VAL A 31 -9.64 -15.46 0.12
CA VAL A 31 -10.29 -16.67 0.63
C VAL A 31 -9.31 -17.84 0.63
N ALA A 32 -8.52 -18.00 -0.43
CA ALA A 32 -7.53 -19.07 -0.53
C ALA A 32 -6.36 -18.90 0.47
N THR A 33 -5.94 -17.65 0.73
CA THR A 33 -4.77 -17.37 1.56
C THR A 33 -5.10 -17.28 3.05
N PHE A 34 -6.23 -16.66 3.41
CA PHE A 34 -6.56 -16.30 4.80
C PHE A 34 -7.85 -16.95 5.30
N GLY A 35 -8.61 -17.60 4.42
CA GLY A 35 -9.91 -18.18 4.75
C GLY A 35 -11.06 -17.17 4.65
N ARG A 36 -12.27 -17.70 4.44
CA ARG A 36 -13.47 -16.91 4.12
C ARG A 36 -13.84 -15.88 5.18
N VAL A 37 -13.74 -16.23 6.46
CA VAL A 37 -14.11 -15.33 7.56
C VAL A 37 -13.18 -14.12 7.60
N PHE A 38 -11.87 -14.35 7.54
CA PHE A 38 -10.90 -13.26 7.54
C PHE A 38 -11.02 -12.37 6.28
N ALA A 39 -11.26 -12.99 5.12
CA ALA A 39 -11.47 -12.25 3.87
C ALA A 39 -12.68 -11.29 3.99
N GLU A 40 -13.81 -11.77 4.47
CA GLU A 40 -15.01 -10.93 4.64
C GLU A 40 -14.76 -9.77 5.62
N GLU A 41 -14.16 -10.04 6.78
CA GLU A 41 -13.81 -9.00 7.75
C GLU A 41 -12.83 -7.97 7.15
N ALA A 42 -11.86 -8.40 6.35
CA ALA A 42 -10.92 -7.51 5.69
C ALA A 42 -11.62 -6.58 4.70
N PHE A 43 -12.55 -7.10 3.88
CA PHE A 43 -13.32 -6.29 2.91
C PHE A 43 -14.24 -5.31 3.62
N GLN A 44 -14.94 -5.74 4.67
CA GLN A 44 -15.77 -4.86 5.47
C GLN A 44 -14.92 -3.78 6.15
N ALA A 45 -13.83 -4.14 6.83
CA ALA A 45 -12.98 -3.21 7.57
C ALA A 45 -12.34 -2.15 6.67
N THR A 46 -11.88 -2.55 5.49
CA THR A 46 -11.26 -1.67 4.49
C THR A 46 -12.28 -0.71 3.88
N GLY A 47 -13.51 -1.18 3.69
CA GLY A 47 -14.63 -0.36 3.23
C GLY A 47 -15.13 0.67 4.25
N GLY A 48 -15.80 1.71 3.77
CA GLY A 48 -16.35 2.79 4.62
C GLY A 48 -15.33 3.88 4.93
N ALA A 49 -15.19 4.29 6.18
CA ALA A 49 -14.34 5.44 6.53
C ALA A 49 -12.83 5.26 6.27
N ALA A 50 -12.35 4.01 6.14
CA ALA A 50 -10.93 3.71 5.92
C ALA A 50 -10.50 4.01 4.47
N TRP A 51 -11.10 3.37 3.46
CA TRP A 51 -10.77 3.58 2.03
C TRP A 51 -11.94 4.02 1.14
N GLY A 52 -13.17 4.10 1.69
CA GLY A 52 -14.33 4.71 1.04
C GLY A 52 -14.52 6.18 1.45
N ASP A 53 -15.76 6.59 1.74
CA ASP A 53 -16.13 7.98 2.00
C ASP A 53 -15.77 8.44 3.43
N GLY A 54 -14.56 8.97 3.57
CA GLY A 54 -14.00 9.48 4.83
C GLY A 54 -13.35 10.85 4.64
N PRO A 55 -13.09 11.60 5.73
CA PRO A 55 -12.64 12.99 5.66
C PRO A 55 -11.19 13.16 5.19
N LEU A 56 -10.37 12.10 5.27
CA LEU A 56 -9.01 12.10 4.74
C LEU A 56 -9.04 11.77 3.25
N SER A 57 -8.19 12.40 2.46
CA SER A 57 -7.96 12.02 1.07
C SER A 57 -7.24 10.67 0.97
N LEU A 58 -7.33 10.02 -0.19
CA LEU A 58 -6.59 8.77 -0.46
C LEU A 58 -5.07 8.97 -0.36
N ARG A 59 -4.57 10.15 -0.75
CA ARG A 59 -3.18 10.58 -0.56
C ARG A 59 -2.78 10.52 0.91
N GLU A 60 -3.53 11.20 1.77
CA GLU A 60 -3.25 11.25 3.21
C GLU A 60 -3.33 9.88 3.88
N ARG A 61 -4.35 9.07 3.54
CA ARG A 61 -4.50 7.70 4.06
C ARG A 61 -3.30 6.83 3.70
N SER A 62 -2.81 6.94 2.47
CA SER A 62 -1.65 6.17 2.00
C SER A 62 -0.38 6.54 2.75
N LEU A 63 -0.12 7.83 2.96
CA LEU A 63 1.02 8.31 3.75
C LEU A 63 0.93 7.84 5.22
N ILE A 64 -0.27 7.85 5.80
CA ILE A 64 -0.50 7.32 7.16
C ILE A 64 -0.17 5.83 7.23
N VAL A 65 -0.61 5.03 6.25
CA VAL A 65 -0.31 3.59 6.25
C VAL A 65 1.19 3.33 6.07
N ILE A 66 1.87 4.10 5.21
CA ILE A 66 3.34 4.05 5.08
C ILE A 66 4.02 4.30 6.42
N ALA A 67 3.59 5.32 7.17
CA ALA A 67 4.12 5.61 8.51
C ALA A 67 3.89 4.45 9.50
N ILE A 68 2.69 3.87 9.50
CA ILE A 68 2.32 2.74 10.36
C ILE A 68 3.18 1.51 10.05
N LEU A 69 3.27 1.11 8.78
CA LEU A 69 4.03 -0.07 8.37
C LEU A 69 5.53 0.08 8.66
N SER A 70 6.07 1.28 8.46
CA SER A 70 7.47 1.59 8.79
C SER A 70 7.72 1.51 10.30
N THR A 71 6.74 1.92 11.11
CA THR A 71 6.82 1.85 12.57
C THR A 71 6.75 0.41 13.08
N LEU A 72 5.87 -0.42 12.51
CA LEU A 72 5.72 -1.84 12.89
C LEU A 72 7.01 -2.63 12.60
N GLY A 73 7.55 -2.49 11.38
CA GLY A 73 8.67 -3.29 10.88
C GLY A 73 8.35 -4.79 10.72
N GLY A 74 9.19 -5.52 9.99
CA GLY A 74 8.96 -6.93 9.64
C GLY A 74 7.83 -7.15 8.63
N VAL A 75 7.33 -6.07 8.03
CA VAL A 75 6.24 -6.04 7.03
C VAL A 75 6.67 -5.24 5.79
N GLU A 76 7.96 -5.24 5.48
CA GLU A 76 8.58 -4.42 4.42
C GLU A 76 7.94 -4.70 3.05
N GLN A 77 7.54 -5.94 2.78
CA GLN A 77 6.83 -6.29 1.54
C GLN A 77 5.46 -5.60 1.42
N ARG A 78 4.76 -5.37 2.54
CA ARG A 78 3.52 -4.58 2.55
C ARG A 78 3.83 -3.10 2.33
N LEU A 79 4.92 -2.60 2.92
CA LEU A 79 5.35 -1.22 2.73
C LEU A 79 5.62 -0.91 1.25
N VAL A 80 6.29 -1.80 0.51
CA VAL A 80 6.51 -1.67 -0.94
C VAL A 80 5.19 -1.43 -1.68
N GLY A 81 4.19 -2.29 -1.46
CA GLY A 81 2.88 -2.15 -2.11
C GLY A 81 2.18 -0.83 -1.78
N HIS A 82 2.31 -0.35 -0.54
CA HIS A 82 1.73 0.93 -0.13
C HIS A 82 2.49 2.16 -0.63
N VAL A 83 3.79 2.05 -0.92
CA VAL A 83 4.54 3.13 -1.60
C VAL A 83 4.01 3.32 -3.01
N ARG A 84 3.86 2.25 -3.80
CA ARG A 84 3.22 2.31 -5.12
C ARG A 84 1.83 2.93 -5.03
N TRP A 85 1.01 2.40 -4.12
CA TRP A 85 -0.38 2.85 -3.99
C TRP A 85 -0.50 4.32 -3.56
N ALA A 86 0.46 4.82 -2.77
CA ALA A 86 0.51 6.24 -2.44
C ALA A 86 0.76 7.12 -3.66
N ILE A 87 1.67 6.71 -4.56
CA ILE A 87 1.93 7.40 -5.82
C ILE A 87 0.68 7.38 -6.72
N ASP A 88 0.00 6.24 -6.83
CA ASP A 88 -1.27 6.12 -7.58
C ASP A 88 -2.35 7.06 -7.02
N HIS A 89 -2.36 7.28 -5.71
CA HIS A 89 -3.23 8.24 -5.02
C HIS A 89 -2.74 9.70 -5.07
N GLY A 90 -1.67 9.98 -5.82
CA GLY A 90 -1.15 11.32 -6.05
C GLY A 90 -0.23 11.86 -4.96
N ALA A 91 0.35 10.99 -4.12
CA ALA A 91 1.48 11.39 -3.27
C ALA A 91 2.74 11.60 -4.11
N THR A 92 3.60 12.51 -3.68
CA THR A 92 4.94 12.68 -4.28
C THR A 92 5.98 11.83 -3.57
N ALA A 93 7.10 11.56 -4.25
CA ALA A 93 8.28 10.92 -3.64
C ALA A 93 8.76 11.70 -2.40
N ASP A 94 8.72 13.03 -2.45
CA ASP A 94 9.10 13.89 -1.34
C ASP A 94 8.15 13.78 -0.14
N GLU A 95 6.84 13.62 -0.36
CA GLU A 95 5.88 13.37 0.72
C GLU A 95 6.14 12.01 1.40
N VAL A 96 6.48 10.98 0.62
CA VAL A 96 6.85 9.65 1.16
C VAL A 96 8.14 9.74 1.99
N ARG A 97 9.18 10.41 1.48
CA ARG A 97 10.44 10.60 2.21
C ARG A 97 10.24 11.45 3.47
N SER A 98 9.45 12.52 3.39
CA SER A 98 9.11 13.38 4.53
C SER A 98 8.37 12.60 5.63
N THR A 99 7.50 11.66 5.24
CA THR A 99 6.83 10.75 6.18
C THR A 99 7.85 9.93 6.99
N MET A 100 8.93 9.45 6.38
CA MET A 100 9.99 8.73 7.11
C MET A 100 10.73 9.62 8.11
N THR A 101 10.90 10.91 7.83
CA THR A 101 11.45 11.88 8.79
C THR A 101 10.55 12.00 10.02
N MET A 102 9.22 11.99 9.84
CA MET A 102 8.26 11.95 10.95
C MET A 102 8.40 10.64 11.74
N VAL A 103 8.48 9.50 11.08
CA VAL A 103 8.73 8.20 11.73
C VAL A 103 10.03 8.22 12.51
N ALA A 104 11.10 8.84 12.00
CA ALA A 104 12.37 8.93 12.72
C ALA A 104 12.23 9.71 14.03
N ASN A 105 11.49 10.82 14.01
CA ASN A 105 11.28 11.67 15.18
C ASN A 105 10.45 11.01 16.27
N TYR A 106 9.44 10.22 15.91
CA TYR A 106 8.47 9.69 16.87
C TYR A 106 8.56 8.19 17.14
N ALA A 107 9.09 7.41 16.21
CA ALA A 107 9.26 5.95 16.30
C ALA A 107 10.75 5.51 16.25
N GLY A 108 11.68 6.45 16.11
CA GLY A 108 13.12 6.22 16.17
C GLY A 108 13.77 5.93 14.81
N PHE A 109 15.05 6.33 14.71
CA PHE A 109 15.81 6.30 13.46
C PHE A 109 16.03 4.88 12.90
N ALA A 110 16.12 3.86 13.76
CA ALA A 110 16.33 2.48 13.34
C ALA A 110 15.16 1.94 12.48
N ARG A 111 13.91 2.24 12.86
CA ARG A 111 12.73 1.87 12.07
C ARG A 111 12.62 2.71 10.80
N ALA A 112 12.81 4.02 10.94
CA ALA A 112 12.69 4.95 9.83
C ALA A 112 13.72 4.73 8.71
N SER A 113 14.97 4.39 9.05
CA SER A 113 16.02 4.12 8.05
C SER A 113 15.69 2.90 7.19
N ILE A 114 15.24 1.80 7.80
CA ILE A 114 14.77 0.60 7.06
C ILE A 114 13.57 0.95 6.16
N GLY A 115 12.60 1.71 6.69
CA GLY A 115 11.45 2.16 5.90
C GLY A 115 11.85 3.05 4.72
N MET A 116 12.80 3.96 4.93
CA MET A 116 13.35 4.84 3.90
C MET A 116 14.08 4.05 2.80
N GLU A 117 14.90 3.06 3.15
CA GLU A 117 15.57 2.21 2.18
C GLU A 117 14.57 1.47 1.28
N VAL A 118 13.52 0.91 1.88
CA VAL A 118 12.44 0.23 1.15
C VAL A 118 11.70 1.21 0.24
N ALA A 119 11.35 2.39 0.74
CA ALA A 119 10.63 3.39 -0.01
C ALA A 119 11.45 3.93 -1.19
N ASN A 120 12.71 4.29 -0.98
CA ASN A 120 13.58 4.78 -2.06
C ASN A 120 13.77 3.75 -3.16
N ARG A 121 14.03 2.48 -2.80
CA ARG A 121 14.15 1.41 -3.79
C ARG A 121 12.88 1.25 -4.63
N GLU A 122 11.71 1.35 -4.02
CA GLU A 122 10.45 1.24 -4.75
C GLU A 122 10.17 2.48 -5.61
N LEU A 123 10.48 3.68 -5.12
CA LEU A 123 10.37 4.92 -5.90
C LEU A 123 11.29 4.89 -7.12
N GLU A 124 12.55 4.48 -6.95
CA GLU A 124 13.50 4.29 -8.05
C GLU A 124 13.01 3.26 -9.07
N ARG A 125 12.38 2.17 -8.60
CA ARG A 125 11.77 1.16 -9.48
C ARG A 125 10.64 1.76 -10.30
N LEU A 126 9.79 2.60 -9.70
CA LEU A 126 8.67 3.26 -10.38
C LEU A 126 9.16 4.28 -11.41
N GLU A 127 10.17 5.08 -11.07
CA GLU A 127 10.82 6.04 -11.98
C GLU A 127 11.49 5.32 -13.17
N GLY A 128 12.22 4.23 -12.91
CA GLY A 128 12.91 3.45 -13.95
C GLY A 128 11.99 2.60 -14.84
N SER A 129 10.73 2.38 -14.45
CA SER A 129 9.74 1.68 -15.30
C SER A 129 9.08 2.57 -16.35
N ASP A 130 9.31 3.89 -16.31
CA ASP A 130 8.83 4.85 -17.32
C ASP A 130 9.80 4.97 -18.52
N ASP A 131 11.03 4.44 -18.39
CA ASP A 131 12.00 4.37 -19.48
C ASP A 131 11.84 3.04 -20.23
N GLY A 132 11.06 3.06 -21.31
CA GLY A 132 10.97 1.94 -22.26
C GLY A 132 12.32 1.63 -22.89
N VAL A 133 13.15 0.80 -22.25
CA VAL A 133 14.37 0.22 -22.83
C VAL A 133 14.57 -1.21 -22.37
N GLU A 134 14.51 -2.11 -23.35
CA GLU A 134 14.97 -3.49 -23.33
C GLU A 134 16.48 -3.56 -23.01
N THR A 135 16.90 -4.13 -21.87
CA THR A 135 18.23 -4.78 -21.78
C THR A 135 18.30 -5.85 -20.68
N THR A 136 18.92 -6.95 -21.08
CA THR A 136 19.19 -8.23 -20.42
C THR A 136 20.07 -8.16 -19.17
N TRP A 137 19.62 -8.79 -18.07
CA TRP A 137 20.41 -9.02 -16.86
C TRP A 137 20.93 -10.47 -16.73
N ARG A 138 21.80 -10.90 -17.65
CA ARG A 138 22.68 -12.05 -17.35
C ARG A 138 24.05 -11.53 -16.91
N GLU A 139 24.59 -12.21 -15.90
CA GLU A 139 25.91 -12.02 -15.28
C GLU A 139 25.99 -11.07 -14.08
N ARG A 140 25.54 -11.57 -12.93
CA ARG A 140 26.34 -11.49 -11.70
C ARG A 140 25.97 -12.63 -10.74
N TRP A 141 26.93 -13.55 -10.62
CA TRP A 141 27.04 -14.75 -9.77
C TRP A 141 26.37 -16.02 -10.31
#